data_AF-A0A1W6UQB1-F1
#
_entry.id   AF-A0A1W6UQB1-F1
#
_cell.length_a   1.000
_cell.length_b   1.000
_cell.length_c   1.000
_cell.angle_alpha   90.00
_cell.angle_beta   90.00
_cell.angle_gamma   90.00
#
_symmetry.space_group_name_H-M   'P 1'
#
loop_
_entity.id
_entity.type
_entity.pdbx_description
1 polymer ?
#
loop_
_entity_poly.entity_id
_entity_poly.type
_entity_poly.pdbx_seq_one_letter_code
_entity_poly.pdbx_strand_id
1 'polypeptide(L)'
;MFARNQTQLMLPQDNVITSFLCKKLGHNHLRIAGEYWHIEKLVALQCMMLKEAPDLQEGLLWWSKSVSLFDRRLYVTFQHGDAQIHLQVKCRTADMPNWAESVFGLLKMQLEMLELSESIQVQVHANNPLAADIFLEETQDSKTSSNVFDLVKHVYLLLSHQPIEQPELLSVLNALFIKNSNYALKLEQAARQLGVSKRTLQRRLQEKQMSYSQCVDFAKRKQALTLLADTQLTTQQIAYQLGYEEPSNFHRTFRRWYPFSPMQYRQQCLDNRTQLNQQPIRLYYAKANTFDDNHTDQPVGKIWMEVDNIAFEKVVSVECRDRDGAWRRYPAFFERFLSHGTELWATTELPVAHPLTFRLCYEVDGERYIDNNHQRDYVVSKGLLIGATEYIVPTKQLIQLGTQYTLFVELACRLKDVAKIDCYVGDAPAPHTMSQTQNAEDYTCWALQLPLTQTAKQCRFRLYDHSGNELAKDHYPIQYPIMQPLS
;
A
#
# COMPACT_ATOMS: atom_id res chain seq x y z
N MET A 1 -48.24 12.86 -12.78
CA MET A 1 -48.55 12.43 -11.39
C MET A 1 -47.76 11.17 -11.04
N PHE A 2 -46.43 11.19 -11.14
CA PHE A 2 -45.54 10.18 -10.56
C PHE A 2 -44.24 10.89 -10.16
N ALA A 3 -44.33 11.68 -9.10
CA ALA A 3 -43.19 12.02 -8.27
C ALA A 3 -43.25 11.05 -7.08
N ARG A 4 -42.27 10.14 -6.95
CA ARG A 4 -41.97 9.43 -5.70
C ARG A 4 -40.55 8.84 -5.77
N ASN A 5 -39.64 9.56 -5.12
CA ASN A 5 -38.53 9.08 -4.31
C ASN A 5 -37.58 8.04 -4.92
N GLN A 6 -36.62 8.52 -5.72
CA GLN A 6 -35.27 7.97 -5.67
C GLN A 6 -34.58 8.52 -4.42
N THR A 7 -34.82 7.91 -3.26
CA THR A 7 -33.98 8.14 -2.09
C THR A 7 -32.71 7.33 -2.33
N GLN A 8 -31.70 7.97 -2.93
CA GLN A 8 -30.32 7.48 -2.88
C GLN A 8 -30.02 7.19 -1.41
N LEU A 9 -29.66 5.95 -1.07
CA LEU A 9 -29.22 5.57 0.27
C LEU A 9 -27.81 6.13 0.52
N MET A 10 -27.64 7.44 0.33
CA MET A 10 -26.49 8.20 0.79
C MET A 10 -26.72 8.40 2.28
N LEU A 11 -26.01 7.63 3.10
CA LEU A 11 -25.94 7.93 4.53
C LEU A 11 -25.44 9.39 4.65
N PRO A 12 -25.99 10.22 5.54
CA PRO A 12 -25.47 11.56 5.74
C PRO A 12 -23.98 11.50 6.08
N GLN A 13 -23.17 12.40 5.51
CA GLN A 13 -21.81 12.62 6.02
C GLN A 13 -21.94 12.92 7.52
N ASP A 14 -21.30 12.10 8.36
CA ASP A 14 -21.44 12.05 9.83
C ASP A 14 -22.64 11.25 10.39
N ASN A 15 -22.99 10.11 9.77
CA ASN A 15 -23.91 9.16 10.40
C ASN A 15 -23.35 8.60 11.74
N VAL A 16 -24.17 8.66 12.79
CA VAL A 16 -23.89 8.16 14.16
C VAL A 16 -23.42 6.70 14.14
N ILE A 17 -23.95 5.87 13.23
CA ILE A 17 -23.55 4.46 13.05
C ILE A 17 -22.10 4.35 12.59
N THR A 18 -21.71 5.12 11.58
CA THR A 18 -20.33 5.12 11.07
C THR A 18 -19.38 5.61 12.15
N SER A 19 -19.71 6.69 12.86
CA SER A 19 -18.94 7.22 13.99
C SER A 19 -18.75 6.18 15.09
N PHE A 20 -19.82 5.50 15.49
CA PHE A 20 -19.81 4.41 16.47
C PHE A 20 -18.86 3.30 16.05
N LEU A 21 -18.99 2.80 14.81
CA LEU A 21 -18.22 1.67 14.34
C LEU A 21 -16.74 2.01 14.14
N CYS A 22 -16.44 3.19 13.59
CA CYS A 22 -15.08 3.72 13.49
C CYS A 22 -14.39 3.79 14.87
N LYS A 23 -15.12 4.25 15.90
CA LYS A 23 -14.60 4.32 17.27
C LYS A 23 -14.31 2.94 17.85
N LYS A 24 -15.15 1.94 17.55
CA LYS A 24 -14.97 0.56 18.04
C LYS A 24 -13.84 -0.17 17.32
N LEU A 25 -13.70 0.02 16.01
CA LEU A 25 -12.64 -0.58 15.20
C LEU A 25 -11.28 0.13 15.39
N GLY A 26 -11.29 1.43 15.70
CA GLY A 26 -10.08 2.24 15.86
C GLY A 26 -9.45 2.66 14.53
N HIS A 27 -10.23 2.65 13.46
CA HIS A 27 -9.91 3.14 12.11
C HIS A 27 -11.21 3.45 11.35
N ASN A 28 -11.12 4.17 10.23
CA ASN A 28 -12.27 4.57 9.40
C ASN A 28 -12.28 3.95 7.98
N HIS A 29 -11.22 3.22 7.61
CA HIS A 29 -11.11 2.54 6.32
C HIS A 29 -10.66 1.09 6.51
N LEU A 30 -10.91 0.26 5.51
CA LEU A 30 -10.36 -1.09 5.34
C LEU A 30 -9.82 -1.21 3.94
N ARG A 31 -8.74 -1.97 3.73
CA ARG A 31 -8.23 -2.24 2.40
C ARG A 31 -8.70 -3.63 1.98
N ILE A 32 -9.53 -3.70 0.95
CA ILE A 32 -10.13 -4.93 0.43
C ILE A 32 -9.88 -4.96 -1.06
N ALA A 33 -9.27 -6.04 -1.56
CA ALA A 33 -8.90 -6.17 -2.98
C ALA A 33 -7.98 -5.05 -3.49
N GLY A 34 -7.03 -4.59 -2.66
CA GLY A 34 -6.11 -3.51 -3.01
C GLY A 34 -6.69 -2.08 -2.92
N GLU A 35 -8.02 -1.94 -2.76
CA GLU A 35 -8.74 -0.66 -2.70
C GLU A 35 -9.10 -0.23 -1.27
N TYR A 36 -9.15 1.08 -1.01
CA TYR A 36 -9.58 1.63 0.28
C TYR A 36 -11.11 1.78 0.35
N TRP A 37 -11.73 1.02 1.24
CA TRP A 37 -13.14 1.10 1.58
C TRP A 37 -13.34 1.90 2.86
N HIS A 38 -13.94 3.09 2.76
CA HIS A 38 -14.43 3.78 3.96
C HIS A 38 -15.50 2.91 4.64
N ILE A 39 -15.49 2.85 5.98
CA ILE A 39 -16.42 2.03 6.77
C ILE A 39 -17.87 2.31 6.40
N GLU A 40 -18.19 3.57 6.11
CA GLU A 40 -19.52 4.00 5.67
C GLU A 40 -20.04 3.23 4.44
N LYS A 41 -19.16 2.93 3.47
CA LYS A 41 -19.56 2.16 2.27
C LYS A 41 -19.94 0.72 2.63
N LEU A 42 -19.23 0.13 3.58
CA LEU A 42 -19.52 -1.22 4.08
C LEU A 42 -20.80 -1.23 4.94
N VAL A 43 -21.01 -0.20 5.76
CA VAL A 43 -22.26 -0.02 6.53
C VAL A 43 -23.45 0.19 5.58
N ALA A 44 -23.30 0.99 4.53
CA ALA A 44 -24.33 1.16 3.51
C ALA A 44 -24.66 -0.17 2.81
N LEU A 45 -23.63 -0.98 2.51
CA LEU A 45 -23.81 -2.33 1.97
C LEU A 45 -24.62 -3.22 2.91
N GLN A 46 -24.34 -3.21 4.22
CA GLN A 46 -25.14 -3.93 5.21
C GLN A 46 -26.60 -3.43 5.27
N CYS A 47 -26.81 -2.12 5.19
CA CYS A 47 -28.15 -1.54 5.23
C CYS A 47 -28.96 -1.88 3.98
N MET A 48 -28.32 -1.91 2.81
CA MET A 48 -28.96 -2.38 1.58
C MET A 48 -29.32 -3.86 1.64
N MET A 49 -28.48 -4.71 2.27
CA MET A 49 -28.82 -6.13 2.50
C MET A 49 -30.07 -6.28 3.35
N LEU A 50 -30.26 -5.47 4.39
CA LEU A 50 -31.44 -5.53 5.25
C LEU A 50 -32.70 -5.00 4.54
N LYS A 51 -32.56 -3.87 3.83
CA LYS A 51 -33.70 -3.15 3.24
C LYS A 51 -34.25 -3.79 1.97
N GLU A 52 -33.37 -4.30 1.11
CA GLU A 52 -33.71 -4.77 -0.23
C GLU A 52 -33.99 -6.29 -0.29
N ALA A 53 -33.76 -7.01 0.82
CA ALA A 53 -33.99 -8.44 0.90
C ALA A 53 -35.47 -8.82 0.60
N PRO A 54 -35.71 -10.02 0.03
CA PRO A 54 -37.06 -10.51 -0.22
C PRO A 54 -37.89 -10.64 1.07
N ASP A 55 -37.21 -10.99 2.16
CA ASP A 55 -37.74 -11.05 3.52
C ASP A 55 -36.64 -10.69 4.54
N LEU A 56 -37.05 -10.39 5.77
CA LEU A 56 -36.15 -9.92 6.82
C LEU A 56 -35.20 -11.03 7.30
N GLN A 57 -35.62 -12.30 7.19
CA GLN A 57 -34.80 -13.45 7.57
C GLN A 57 -33.58 -13.59 6.65
N GLU A 58 -33.79 -13.51 5.33
CA GLU A 58 -32.73 -13.52 4.32
C GLU A 58 -31.84 -12.27 4.47
N GLY A 59 -32.44 -11.09 4.75
CA GLY A 59 -31.69 -9.88 5.07
C GLY A 59 -30.75 -10.04 6.25
N LEU A 60 -31.24 -10.60 7.36
CA LEU A 60 -30.45 -10.88 8.57
C LEU A 60 -29.37 -11.94 8.32
N LEU A 61 -29.64 -12.94 7.49
CA LEU A 61 -28.66 -13.96 7.13
C LEU A 61 -27.46 -13.32 6.43
N TRP A 62 -27.68 -12.49 5.41
CA TRP A 62 -26.59 -11.82 4.69
C TRP A 62 -25.93 -10.73 5.51
N TRP A 63 -26.70 -10.01 6.33
CA TRP A 63 -26.15 -9.11 7.32
C TRP A 63 -25.17 -9.85 8.25
N SER A 64 -25.53 -11.02 8.79
CA SER A 64 -24.67 -11.80 9.69
C SER A 64 -23.34 -12.19 9.03
N LYS A 65 -23.38 -12.57 7.74
CA LYS A 65 -22.21 -12.90 6.92
C LYS A 65 -21.31 -11.69 6.67
N SER A 66 -21.92 -10.53 6.47
CA SER A 66 -21.22 -9.26 6.17
C SER A 66 -20.39 -8.73 7.33
N VAL A 67 -20.65 -9.12 8.58
CA VAL A 67 -19.83 -8.72 9.76
C VAL A 67 -18.35 -9.06 9.56
N SER A 68 -18.07 -10.16 8.87
CA SER A 68 -16.69 -10.57 8.54
C SER A 68 -15.96 -9.61 7.59
N LEU A 69 -16.65 -8.68 6.93
CA LEU A 69 -16.03 -7.62 6.13
C LEU A 69 -15.33 -6.55 6.99
N PHE A 70 -15.63 -6.47 8.29
CA PHE A 70 -14.98 -5.51 9.19
C PHE A 70 -13.78 -6.11 9.94
N ASP A 71 -13.81 -7.42 10.19
CA ASP A 71 -12.70 -8.16 10.78
C ASP A 71 -12.83 -9.65 10.40
N ARG A 72 -11.85 -10.18 9.65
CA ARG A 72 -11.85 -11.60 9.22
C ARG A 72 -11.72 -12.58 10.39
N ARG A 73 -11.37 -12.14 11.59
CA ARG A 73 -11.37 -13.02 12.76
C ARG A 73 -12.80 -13.27 13.25
N LEU A 74 -13.73 -12.35 13.01
CA LEU A 74 -15.12 -12.48 13.42
C LEU A 74 -15.99 -13.15 12.36
N TYR A 75 -16.97 -13.90 12.83
CA TYR A 75 -18.11 -14.35 12.06
C TYR A 75 -19.32 -14.48 12.99
N VAL A 76 -20.53 -14.35 12.43
CA VAL A 76 -21.77 -14.53 13.18
C VAL A 76 -22.42 -15.83 12.70
N THR A 77 -22.71 -16.74 13.62
CA THR A 77 -23.51 -17.92 13.31
C THR A 77 -24.98 -17.54 13.30
N PHE A 78 -25.71 -18.06 12.33
CA PHE A 78 -27.13 -17.84 12.13
C PHE A 78 -27.85 -19.17 12.27
N GLN A 79 -28.73 -19.29 13.26
CA GLN A 79 -29.57 -20.48 13.46
C GLN A 79 -31.03 -20.04 13.49
N HIS A 80 -31.86 -20.68 12.67
CA HIS A 80 -33.28 -20.37 12.57
C HIS A 80 -34.09 -21.52 13.18
N GLY A 81 -34.97 -21.20 14.11
CA GLY A 81 -36.04 -22.09 14.58
C GLY A 81 -37.42 -21.52 14.24
N ASP A 82 -38.48 -22.24 14.60
CA ASP A 82 -39.84 -21.99 14.10
C ASP A 82 -40.40 -20.57 14.36
N ALA A 83 -39.94 -19.86 15.40
CA ALA A 83 -40.38 -18.51 15.73
C ALA A 83 -39.26 -17.54 16.17
N GLN A 84 -38.00 -17.97 16.08
CA GLN A 84 -36.86 -17.20 16.58
C GLN A 84 -35.60 -17.46 15.77
N ILE A 85 -34.78 -16.42 15.59
CA ILE A 85 -33.45 -16.51 14.99
C ILE A 85 -32.42 -16.27 16.08
N HIS A 86 -31.54 -17.24 16.28
CA HIS A 86 -30.41 -17.13 17.20
C HIS A 86 -29.15 -16.70 16.44
N LEU A 87 -28.57 -15.56 16.85
CA LEU A 87 -27.30 -15.06 16.34
C LEU A 87 -26.22 -15.13 17.42
N GLN A 88 -25.04 -15.62 17.06
CA GLN A 88 -23.89 -15.65 17.96
C GLN A 88 -22.61 -15.20 17.26
N VAL A 89 -21.91 -14.21 17.83
CA VAL A 89 -20.59 -13.77 17.39
C VAL A 89 -19.56 -14.80 17.83
N LYS A 90 -18.74 -15.27 16.89
CA LYS A 90 -17.63 -16.18 17.14
C LYS A 90 -16.33 -15.61 16.60
N CYS A 91 -15.23 -16.01 17.23
CA CYS A 91 -13.88 -15.69 16.78
C CYS A 91 -13.20 -16.91 16.17
N ARG A 92 -12.45 -16.72 15.09
CA ARG A 92 -11.54 -17.72 14.54
C ARG A 92 -10.23 -17.82 15.34
N THR A 93 -9.94 -16.83 16.17
CA THR A 93 -8.72 -16.75 16.99
C THR A 93 -9.05 -16.76 18.48
N ALA A 94 -8.08 -17.11 19.32
CA ALA A 94 -8.26 -17.11 20.79
C ALA A 94 -8.50 -15.70 21.35
N ASP A 95 -7.94 -14.67 20.70
CA ASP A 95 -8.14 -13.27 21.08
C ASP A 95 -9.40 -12.70 20.42
N MET A 96 -10.32 -12.19 21.23
CA MET A 96 -11.59 -11.60 20.81
C MET A 96 -11.38 -10.11 20.50
N PRO A 97 -11.65 -9.64 19.28
CA PRO A 97 -11.56 -8.21 18.96
C PRO A 97 -12.43 -7.36 19.88
N ASN A 98 -11.90 -6.23 20.36
CA ASN A 98 -12.57 -5.32 21.30
C ASN A 98 -13.93 -4.78 20.81
N TRP A 99 -14.22 -4.89 19.52
CA TRP A 99 -15.48 -4.44 18.93
C TRP A 99 -16.54 -5.55 18.83
N ALA A 100 -16.20 -6.81 19.14
CA ALA A 100 -17.09 -7.97 19.00
C ALA A 100 -18.40 -7.79 19.78
N GLU A 101 -18.35 -7.28 21.01
CA GLU A 101 -19.53 -7.01 21.84
C GLU A 101 -20.41 -5.87 21.29
N SER A 102 -19.92 -5.12 20.31
CA SER A 102 -20.63 -4.00 19.69
C SER A 102 -21.39 -4.42 18.42
N VAL A 103 -21.27 -5.67 17.98
CA VAL A 103 -21.92 -6.20 16.75
C VAL A 103 -23.44 -6.08 16.80
N PHE A 104 -24.08 -6.47 17.91
CA PHE A 104 -25.54 -6.35 18.02
C PHE A 104 -26.01 -4.93 18.34
N GLY A 105 -25.14 -4.10 18.92
CA GLY A 105 -25.37 -2.66 18.99
C GLY A 105 -25.46 -2.03 17.59
N LEU A 106 -24.52 -2.41 16.70
CA LEU A 106 -24.54 -2.01 15.29
C LEU A 106 -25.84 -2.44 14.60
N LEU A 107 -26.27 -3.70 14.76
CA LEU A 107 -27.53 -4.20 14.19
C LEU A 107 -28.73 -3.36 14.62
N LYS A 108 -28.88 -3.10 15.93
CA LYS A 108 -29.99 -2.31 16.47
C LYS A 108 -30.04 -0.91 15.84
N MET A 109 -28.90 -0.22 15.79
CA MET A 109 -28.84 1.12 15.19
C MET A 109 -29.20 1.11 13.69
N GLN A 110 -28.80 0.07 12.95
CA GLN A 110 -29.15 -0.08 11.53
C GLN A 110 -30.64 -0.36 11.33
N LEU A 111 -31.25 -1.19 12.18
CA LEU A 111 -32.68 -1.49 12.13
C LEU A 111 -33.54 -0.26 12.48
N GLU A 112 -33.14 0.51 13.50
CA GLU A 112 -33.77 1.79 13.84
C GLU A 112 -33.68 2.78 12.67
N MET A 113 -32.50 2.93 12.07
CA MET A 113 -32.30 3.82 10.92
C MET A 113 -33.14 3.42 9.69
N LEU A 114 -33.38 2.13 9.51
CA LEU A 114 -34.18 1.60 8.41
C LEU A 114 -35.68 1.53 8.72
N GLU A 115 -36.10 2.02 9.89
CA GLU A 115 -37.50 1.94 10.38
C GLU A 115 -38.02 0.49 10.44
N LEU A 116 -37.13 -0.47 10.67
CA LEU A 116 -37.47 -1.90 10.75
C LEU A 116 -37.74 -2.37 12.18
N SER A 117 -37.44 -1.54 13.19
CA SER A 117 -37.53 -1.89 14.62
C SER A 117 -38.94 -2.28 15.10
N GLU A 118 -39.99 -1.92 14.36
CA GLU A 118 -41.36 -2.34 14.68
C GLU A 118 -41.64 -3.79 14.26
N SER A 119 -40.96 -4.28 13.20
CA SER A 119 -41.17 -5.64 12.67
C SER A 119 -40.21 -6.69 13.26
N ILE A 120 -39.25 -6.26 14.08
CA ILE A 120 -38.19 -7.11 14.62
C ILE A 120 -37.78 -6.68 16.03
N GLN A 121 -37.74 -7.65 16.94
CA GLN A 121 -37.19 -7.43 18.27
C GLN A 121 -35.84 -8.14 18.41
N VAL A 122 -34.81 -7.38 18.78
CA VAL A 122 -33.45 -7.90 19.02
C VAL A 122 -33.15 -7.90 20.53
N GLN A 123 -33.08 -9.09 21.12
CA GLN A 123 -32.78 -9.31 22.53
C GLN A 123 -31.35 -9.84 22.70
N VAL A 124 -30.43 -8.97 23.13
CA VAL A 124 -29.03 -9.35 23.43
C VAL A 124 -28.99 -9.98 24.82
N HIS A 125 -28.30 -11.11 24.97
CA HIS A 125 -28.24 -11.85 26.24
C HIS A 125 -27.46 -11.06 27.29
N ALA A 126 -28.07 -10.81 28.46
CA ALA A 126 -27.47 -10.00 29.52
C ALA A 126 -26.11 -10.53 30.02
N ASN A 127 -25.95 -11.85 30.05
CA ASN A 127 -24.73 -12.53 30.51
C ASN A 127 -23.77 -12.91 29.35
N ASN A 128 -24.16 -12.64 28.10
CA ASN A 128 -23.38 -12.97 26.92
C ASN A 128 -23.64 -11.94 25.80
N PRO A 129 -22.93 -10.81 25.78
CA PRO A 129 -23.12 -9.77 24.77
C PRO A 129 -22.74 -10.21 23.34
N LEU A 130 -22.20 -11.43 23.19
CA LEU A 130 -21.88 -12.08 21.92
C LEU A 130 -23.02 -12.98 21.42
N ALA A 131 -24.17 -13.05 22.10
CA ALA A 131 -25.36 -13.75 21.64
C ALA A 131 -26.61 -12.86 21.66
N ALA A 132 -27.47 -13.01 20.66
CA ALA A 132 -28.75 -12.33 20.57
C ALA A 132 -29.83 -13.22 19.97
N ASP A 133 -31.03 -13.12 20.51
CA ASP A 133 -32.24 -13.72 19.95
C ASP A 133 -33.04 -12.65 19.21
N ILE A 134 -33.55 -13.04 18.03
CA ILE A 134 -34.32 -12.18 17.15
C ILE A 134 -35.72 -12.78 17.00
N PHE A 135 -36.72 -11.97 17.28
CA PHE A 135 -38.13 -12.30 17.10
C PHE A 135 -38.69 -11.46 15.95
N LEU A 136 -39.27 -12.14 14.96
CA LEU A 136 -39.92 -11.53 13.81
C LEU A 136 -41.43 -11.57 14.04
N GLU A 137 -42.14 -10.48 13.73
CA GLU A 137 -43.61 -10.52 13.69
C GLU A 137 -44.09 -11.22 12.40
N GLU A 138 -45.20 -11.98 12.47
CA GLU A 138 -45.69 -12.83 11.37
C GLU A 138 -45.95 -12.04 10.06
N THR A 139 -45.04 -12.28 9.10
CA THR A 139 -44.94 -11.96 7.66
C THR A 139 -45.90 -10.96 6.99
N GLN A 140 -45.31 -9.90 6.43
CA GLN A 140 -45.76 -9.35 5.14
C GLN A 140 -45.27 -10.21 3.98
N ASP A 141 -46.05 -10.27 2.89
CA ASP A 141 -45.78 -11.00 1.65
C ASP A 141 -44.32 -10.92 1.18
N SER A 142 -43.76 -12.05 0.74
CA SER A 142 -42.42 -12.09 0.14
C SER A 142 -42.36 -11.06 -0.99
N LYS A 143 -41.47 -10.07 -0.87
CA LYS A 143 -41.18 -9.19 -1.99
C LYS A 143 -40.45 -10.02 -3.04
N THR A 144 -40.84 -9.91 -4.30
CA THR A 144 -40.00 -10.40 -5.42
C THR A 144 -38.58 -9.87 -5.24
N SER A 145 -37.58 -10.75 -5.33
CA SER A 145 -36.15 -10.41 -5.21
C SER A 145 -35.85 -9.10 -5.95
N SER A 146 -35.35 -8.11 -5.23
CA SER A 146 -34.89 -6.86 -5.82
C SER A 146 -33.58 -7.13 -6.58
N ASN A 147 -33.47 -6.67 -7.83
CA ASN A 147 -32.20 -6.70 -8.57
C ASN A 147 -31.06 -6.03 -7.76
N VAL A 148 -31.39 -5.08 -6.88
CA VAL A 148 -30.45 -4.43 -5.98
C VAL A 148 -29.93 -5.40 -4.92
N PHE A 149 -30.79 -6.24 -4.36
CA PHE A 149 -30.39 -7.25 -3.37
C PHE A 149 -29.42 -8.27 -3.96
N ASP A 150 -29.71 -8.76 -5.18
CA ASP A 150 -28.83 -9.67 -5.88
C ASP A 150 -27.47 -9.02 -6.20
N LEU A 151 -27.46 -7.75 -6.63
CA LEU A 151 -26.22 -7.01 -6.86
C LEU A 151 -25.40 -6.85 -5.57
N VAL A 152 -26.05 -6.49 -4.47
CA VAL A 152 -25.40 -6.30 -3.16
C VAL A 152 -24.81 -7.61 -2.64
N LYS A 153 -25.52 -8.75 -2.83
CA LYS A 153 -24.99 -10.09 -2.55
C LYS A 153 -23.75 -10.40 -3.37
N HIS A 154 -23.76 -10.11 -4.67
CA HIS A 154 -22.59 -10.30 -5.53
C HIS A 154 -21.39 -9.44 -5.09
N VAL A 155 -21.61 -8.17 -4.76
CA VAL A 155 -20.55 -7.29 -4.24
C VAL A 155 -19.98 -7.84 -2.94
N TYR A 156 -20.84 -8.28 -2.01
CA TYR A 156 -20.36 -8.94 -0.80
C TYR A 156 -19.54 -10.19 -1.09
N LEU A 157 -20.00 -11.06 -1.99
CA LEU A 157 -19.29 -12.29 -2.34
C LEU A 157 -17.91 -11.96 -2.89
N LEU A 158 -17.82 -11.03 -3.84
CA LEU A 158 -16.56 -10.53 -4.39
C LEU A 158 -15.64 -10.03 -3.29
N LEU A 159 -16.12 -9.17 -2.38
CA LEU A 159 -15.33 -8.65 -1.27
C LEU A 159 -14.96 -9.74 -0.25
N SER A 160 -15.81 -10.74 -0.04
CA SER A 160 -15.60 -11.81 0.96
C SER A 160 -14.43 -12.73 0.60
N HIS A 161 -14.17 -12.93 -0.70
CA HIS A 161 -13.06 -13.74 -1.21
C HIS A 161 -11.73 -12.97 -1.26
N GLN A 162 -11.73 -11.69 -0.91
CA GLN A 162 -10.57 -10.83 -0.97
C GLN A 162 -9.93 -10.68 0.42
N PRO A 163 -8.59 -10.66 0.50
CA PRO A 163 -7.91 -10.40 1.76
C PRO A 163 -8.31 -9.01 2.27
N ILE A 164 -8.59 -8.92 3.57
CA ILE A 164 -8.65 -7.63 4.24
C ILE A 164 -7.23 -7.32 4.67
N GLU A 165 -6.59 -6.44 3.92
CA GLU A 165 -5.35 -5.83 4.34
C GLU A 165 -5.69 -4.85 5.45
N GLN A 166 -5.14 -5.05 6.65
CA GLN A 166 -5.25 -4.01 7.67
C GLN A 166 -4.58 -2.76 7.11
N PRO A 167 -5.30 -1.61 7.02
CA PRO A 167 -4.71 -0.43 6.46
C PRO A 167 -3.46 -0.10 7.28
N GLU A 168 -2.33 0.01 6.60
CA GLU A 168 -1.10 0.33 7.26
C GLU A 168 -1.30 1.61 8.08
N LEU A 169 -0.98 1.57 9.37
CA LEU A 169 -1.16 2.69 10.31
C LEU A 169 -0.67 4.03 9.73
N LEU A 170 0.41 3.99 8.95
CA LEU A 170 0.98 5.14 8.25
C LEU A 170 0.03 5.71 7.19
N SER A 171 -0.65 4.86 6.41
CA SER A 171 -1.62 5.28 5.39
C SER A 171 -2.83 5.97 6.02
N VAL A 172 -3.34 5.45 7.14
CA VAL A 172 -4.47 6.07 7.87
C VAL A 172 -4.06 7.42 8.45
N LEU A 173 -2.87 7.50 9.05
CA LEU A 173 -2.32 8.76 9.56
C LEU A 173 -2.11 9.80 8.44
N ASN A 174 -1.57 9.39 7.29
CA ASN A 174 -1.41 10.26 6.12
C ASN A 174 -2.75 10.84 5.65
N ALA A 175 -3.78 9.99 5.52
CA ALA A 175 -5.12 10.44 5.14
C ALA A 175 -5.70 11.44 6.15
N LEU A 176 -5.49 11.22 7.46
CA LEU A 176 -5.90 12.17 8.50
C LEU A 176 -5.19 13.51 8.39
N PHE A 177 -3.88 13.52 8.14
CA PHE A 177 -3.13 14.77 7.99
C PHE A 177 -3.59 15.57 6.77
N ILE A 178 -3.85 14.90 5.64
CA ILE A 178 -4.35 15.53 4.42
C ILE A 178 -5.77 16.08 4.64
N LYS A 179 -6.69 15.27 5.18
CA LYS A 179 -8.10 15.65 5.38
C LYS A 179 -8.26 16.87 6.30
N ASN A 180 -7.44 16.96 7.34
CA ASN A 180 -7.53 18.06 8.30
C ASN A 180 -6.69 19.29 7.91
N SER A 181 -5.90 19.22 6.82
CA SER A 181 -4.96 20.26 6.37
C SER A 181 -4.07 20.85 7.48
N ASN A 182 -3.91 20.13 8.60
CA ASN A 182 -3.26 20.63 9.80
C ASN A 182 -2.22 19.63 10.27
N TYR A 183 -1.01 19.78 9.72
CA TYR A 183 0.14 18.99 10.13
C TYR A 183 0.66 19.33 11.53
N ALA A 184 0.05 20.30 12.24
CA ALA A 184 0.29 20.57 13.64
C ALA A 184 -0.60 19.73 14.58
N LEU A 185 -1.42 18.81 14.05
CA LEU A 185 -2.17 17.85 14.85
C LEU A 185 -1.22 17.13 15.80
N LYS A 186 -1.41 17.34 17.11
CA LYS A 186 -0.66 16.63 18.14
C LYS A 186 -1.10 15.18 18.18
N LEU A 187 -0.21 14.32 18.66
CA LEU A 187 -0.45 12.88 18.81
C LEU A 187 -1.78 12.57 19.52
N GLU A 188 -2.13 13.33 20.55
CA GLU A 188 -3.40 13.20 21.29
C GLU A 188 -4.62 13.45 20.41
N GLN A 189 -4.53 14.44 19.51
CA GLN A 189 -5.61 14.81 18.60
C GLN A 189 -5.76 13.75 17.51
N ALA A 190 -4.64 13.29 16.93
CA ALA A 190 -4.66 12.19 15.96
C ALA A 190 -5.21 10.89 16.58
N ALA A 191 -4.83 10.57 17.82
CA ALA A 191 -5.37 9.41 18.53
C ALA A 191 -6.89 9.51 18.72
N ARG A 192 -7.39 10.70 19.12
CA ARG A 192 -8.83 10.96 19.24
C ARG A 192 -9.56 10.79 17.91
N GLN A 193 -9.02 11.31 16.81
CA GLN A 193 -9.61 11.15 15.48
C GLN A 193 -9.59 9.70 14.98
N LEU A 194 -8.59 8.91 15.40
CA LEU A 194 -8.51 7.48 15.15
C LEU A 194 -9.39 6.64 16.09
N GLY A 195 -10.07 7.25 17.07
CA GLY A 195 -10.89 6.53 18.05
C GLY A 195 -10.07 5.69 19.05
N VAL A 196 -8.78 5.96 19.21
CA VAL A 196 -7.87 5.21 20.11
C VAL A 196 -7.26 6.09 21.19
N SER A 197 -6.75 5.48 22.25
CA SER A 197 -5.96 6.21 23.26
C SER A 197 -4.58 6.61 22.71
N LYS A 198 -3.99 7.68 23.24
CA LYS A 198 -2.60 8.08 22.95
C LYS A 198 -1.62 6.91 23.13
N ARG A 199 -1.75 6.17 24.23
CA ARG A 199 -0.91 5.01 24.56
C ARG A 199 -1.04 3.90 23.53
N THR A 200 -2.27 3.65 23.07
CA THR A 200 -2.53 2.64 22.03
C THR A 200 -1.90 3.04 20.70
N LEU A 201 -2.04 4.30 20.29
CA LEU A 201 -1.43 4.80 19.06
C LEU A 201 0.11 4.75 19.14
N GLN A 202 0.70 5.15 20.26
CA GLN A 202 2.16 5.07 20.48
C GLN A 202 2.65 3.62 20.43
N ARG A 203 1.98 2.69 21.09
CA ARG A 203 2.33 1.26 21.05
C ARG A 203 2.30 0.73 19.63
N ARG A 204 1.22 0.98 18.87
CA ARG A 204 1.09 0.53 17.47
C ARG A 204 2.17 1.12 16.55
N LEU A 205 2.59 2.36 16.79
CA LEU A 205 3.70 3.00 16.08
C LEU A 205 5.04 2.35 16.44
N GLN A 206 5.28 2.09 17.73
CA GLN A 206 6.50 1.42 18.22
C GLN A 206 6.64 -0.01 17.70
N GLU A 207 5.55 -0.76 17.62
CA GLU A 207 5.52 -2.11 17.01
C GLU A 207 5.99 -2.08 15.55
N LYS A 208 5.68 -0.99 14.85
CA LYS A 208 6.17 -0.72 13.48
C LYS A 208 7.53 -0.01 13.43
N GLN A 209 8.20 0.14 14.58
CA GLN A 209 9.46 0.89 14.73
C GLN A 209 9.39 2.34 14.21
N MET A 210 8.21 2.95 14.26
CA MET A 210 7.97 4.33 13.82
C MET A 210 7.67 5.24 15.02
N SER A 211 8.01 6.51 14.89
CA SER A 211 7.52 7.57 15.77
C SER A 211 6.41 8.37 15.09
N TYR A 212 5.60 9.07 15.88
CA TYR A 212 4.58 9.97 15.35
C TYR A 212 5.19 11.10 14.51
N SER A 213 6.32 11.65 14.95
CA SER A 213 7.03 12.69 14.20
C SER A 213 7.54 12.20 12.84
N GLN A 214 8.01 10.94 12.76
CA GLN A 214 8.40 10.33 11.49
C GLN A 214 7.20 10.17 10.55
N CYS A 215 6.02 9.83 11.07
CA CYS A 215 4.79 9.74 10.27
C CYS A 215 4.38 11.11 9.71
N VAL A 216 4.43 12.16 10.54
CA VAL A 216 4.15 13.54 10.10
C VAL A 216 5.17 13.99 9.05
N ASP A 217 6.47 13.74 9.27
CA ASP A 217 7.53 14.07 8.31
C ASP A 217 7.30 13.36 6.96
N PHE A 218 6.92 12.08 6.98
CA PHE A 218 6.61 11.32 5.77
C PHE A 218 5.42 11.91 5.01
N ALA A 219 4.34 12.26 5.73
CA ALA A 219 3.16 12.89 5.14
C ALA A 219 3.49 14.24 4.50
N LYS A 220 4.26 15.08 5.22
CA LYS A 220 4.71 16.39 4.72
C LYS A 220 5.61 16.26 3.49
N ARG A 221 6.55 15.31 3.47
CA ARG A 221 7.39 15.03 2.29
C ARG A 221 6.54 14.77 1.06
N LYS A 222 5.59 13.83 1.20
CA LYS A 222 4.70 13.43 0.12
C LYS A 222 3.94 14.63 -0.44
N GLN A 223 3.25 15.37 0.43
CA GLN A 223 2.47 16.53 -0.01
C GLN A 223 3.34 17.69 -0.53
N ALA A 224 4.54 17.89 0.01
CA ALA A 224 5.47 18.91 -0.47
C ALA A 224 5.83 18.67 -1.94
N LEU A 225 6.16 17.43 -2.30
CA LEU A 225 6.43 17.07 -3.69
C LEU A 225 5.19 17.31 -4.58
N THR A 226 3.99 16.94 -4.12
CA THR A 226 2.73 17.21 -4.83
C THR A 226 2.53 18.68 -5.12
N LEU A 227 2.60 19.52 -4.09
CA LEU A 227 2.35 20.95 -4.23
C LEU A 227 3.41 21.62 -5.10
N LEU A 228 4.67 21.16 -5.04
CA LEU A 228 5.74 21.70 -5.87
C LEU A 228 5.59 21.33 -7.34
N ALA A 229 5.18 20.09 -7.65
CA ALA A 229 5.03 19.58 -9.01
C ALA A 229 3.72 20.05 -9.67
N ASP A 230 2.60 20.00 -8.96
CA ASP A 230 1.26 20.07 -9.57
C ASP A 230 0.56 21.43 -9.35
N THR A 231 1.16 22.34 -8.59
CA THR A 231 0.55 23.66 -8.31
C THR A 231 1.48 24.81 -8.63
N GLN A 232 0.89 26.00 -8.81
CA GLN A 232 1.60 27.27 -8.97
C GLN A 232 1.90 27.98 -7.63
N LEU A 233 1.59 27.35 -6.48
CA LEU A 233 1.73 27.96 -5.15
C LEU A 233 3.18 28.35 -4.86
N THR A 234 3.46 29.52 -4.31
CA THR A 234 4.84 29.89 -3.94
C THR A 234 5.40 28.93 -2.88
N THR A 235 6.73 28.78 -2.80
CA THR A 235 7.35 27.93 -1.76
C THR A 235 6.96 28.37 -0.34
N GLN A 236 6.68 29.66 -0.15
CA GLN A 236 6.13 30.22 1.08
C GLN A 236 4.70 29.72 1.36
N GLN A 237 3.80 29.76 0.38
CA GLN A 237 2.44 29.22 0.52
C GLN A 237 2.45 27.72 0.82
N ILE A 238 3.33 26.97 0.15
CA ILE A 238 3.52 25.54 0.38
C ILE A 238 4.02 25.27 1.80
N ALA A 239 4.96 26.06 2.31
CA ALA A 239 5.45 25.91 3.68
C ALA A 239 4.31 26.07 4.70
N TYR A 240 3.46 27.08 4.54
CA TYR A 240 2.30 27.28 5.43
C TYR A 240 1.27 26.16 5.30
N GLN A 241 1.00 25.70 4.09
CA GLN A 241 0.07 24.58 3.85
C GLN A 241 0.56 23.27 4.48
N LEU A 242 1.88 23.06 4.52
CA LEU A 242 2.53 21.95 5.21
C LEU A 242 2.61 22.16 6.74
N GLY A 243 2.02 23.22 7.28
CA GLY A 243 2.01 23.53 8.70
C GLY A 243 3.38 23.90 9.28
N TYR A 244 4.22 24.60 8.51
CA TYR A 244 5.42 25.27 9.05
C TYR A 244 5.07 26.71 9.45
N GLU A 245 5.54 27.13 10.62
CA GLU A 245 5.35 28.52 11.10
C GLU A 245 6.17 29.52 10.27
N GLU A 246 7.32 29.10 9.77
CA GLU A 246 8.19 29.91 8.91
C GLU A 246 8.61 29.15 7.64
N PRO A 247 8.62 29.81 6.47
CA PRO A 247 9.12 29.23 5.22
C PRO A 247 10.58 28.77 5.29
N SER A 248 11.41 29.48 6.07
CA SER A 248 12.82 29.15 6.35
C SER A 248 12.98 27.71 6.86
N ASN A 249 12.09 27.28 7.76
CA ASN A 249 12.08 25.94 8.34
C ASN A 249 11.73 24.88 7.30
N PHE A 250 10.73 25.14 6.43
CA PHE A 250 10.42 24.24 5.32
C PHE A 250 11.62 24.07 4.38
N HIS A 251 12.29 25.16 3.98
CA HIS A 251 13.45 25.09 3.09
C HIS A 251 14.58 24.22 3.68
N ARG A 252 14.91 24.41 4.96
CA ARG A 252 15.94 23.61 5.66
C ARG A 252 15.52 22.14 5.75
N THR A 253 14.28 21.88 6.13
CA THR A 253 13.76 20.53 6.26
C THR A 253 13.68 19.82 4.91
N PHE A 254 13.29 20.51 3.83
CA PHE A 254 13.25 19.95 2.48
C PHE A 254 14.65 19.58 1.97
N ARG A 255 15.66 20.44 2.18
CA ARG A 255 17.07 20.11 1.87
C ARG A 255 17.65 18.97 2.71
N ARG A 256 17.07 18.69 3.88
CA ARG A 256 17.40 17.50 4.66
C ARG A 256 16.78 16.23 4.06
N TRP A 257 15.59 16.35 3.48
CA TRP A 257 14.89 15.24 2.86
C TRP A 257 15.46 14.89 1.48
N TYR A 258 15.85 15.90 0.72
CA TYR A 258 16.28 15.78 -0.67
C TYR A 258 17.55 16.61 -0.91
N PRO A 259 18.44 16.18 -1.82
CA PRO A 259 19.69 16.88 -2.10
C PRO A 259 19.51 18.22 -2.85
N PHE A 260 18.28 18.68 -3.06
CA PHE A 260 17.95 19.89 -3.83
C PHE A 260 16.96 20.79 -3.09
N SER A 261 16.85 22.04 -3.55
CA SER A 261 15.88 23.00 -3.02
C SER A 261 14.47 22.79 -3.62
N PRO A 262 13.40 23.23 -2.92
CA PRO A 262 12.04 23.16 -3.43
C PRO A 262 11.87 23.80 -4.82
N MET A 263 12.54 24.93 -5.05
CA MET A 263 12.46 25.68 -6.31
C MET A 263 13.20 24.99 -7.46
N GLN A 264 14.37 24.37 -7.19
CA GLN A 264 15.03 23.52 -8.17
C GLN A 264 14.15 22.35 -8.58
N TYR A 265 13.48 21.70 -7.62
CA TYR A 265 12.55 20.61 -7.90
C TYR A 265 11.36 21.06 -8.76
N ARG A 266 10.72 22.20 -8.40
CA ARG A 266 9.62 22.75 -9.20
C ARG A 266 10.06 23.11 -10.61
N GLN A 267 11.14 23.88 -10.75
CA GLN A 267 11.60 24.35 -12.05
C GLN A 267 11.78 23.15 -12.99
N GLN A 268 12.29 22.05 -12.46
CA GLN A 268 12.46 20.87 -13.28
C GLN A 268 11.19 20.09 -13.58
N CYS A 269 10.23 20.03 -12.65
CA CYS A 269 8.91 19.48 -12.98
C CYS A 269 8.29 20.29 -14.14
N LEU A 270 8.47 21.61 -14.14
CA LEU A 270 8.04 22.49 -15.23
C LEU A 270 8.85 22.25 -16.50
N ASP A 271 10.18 22.16 -16.43
CA ASP A 271 11.05 21.91 -17.58
C ASP A 271 10.70 20.56 -18.24
N ASN A 272 10.53 19.51 -17.44
CA ASN A 272 10.13 18.18 -17.91
C ASN A 272 8.71 18.16 -18.48
N ARG A 273 7.80 19.04 -18.04
CA ARG A 273 6.46 19.23 -18.65
C ARG A 273 6.52 19.99 -19.97
N THR A 274 7.43 20.96 -20.07
CA THR A 274 7.51 21.91 -21.20
C THR A 274 8.34 21.35 -22.35
N GLN A 275 9.44 20.67 -22.04
CA GLN A 275 10.05 19.70 -22.94
C GLN A 275 9.09 18.51 -22.96
N LEU A 276 8.21 18.44 -23.95
CA LEU A 276 7.43 17.24 -24.25
C LEU A 276 8.44 16.13 -24.62
N ASN A 277 9.07 15.54 -23.60
CA ASN A 277 10.03 14.47 -23.79
C ASN A 277 9.20 13.33 -24.38
N GLN A 278 9.48 12.96 -25.63
CA GLN A 278 8.67 11.94 -26.32
C GLN A 278 8.72 10.59 -25.58
N GLN A 279 9.70 10.41 -24.67
CA GLN A 279 9.88 9.23 -23.83
C GLN A 279 10.23 9.65 -22.38
N PRO A 280 9.22 10.00 -21.56
CA PRO A 280 9.41 10.35 -20.14
C PRO A 280 9.69 9.13 -19.25
N ILE A 281 9.62 7.92 -19.81
CA ILE A 281 9.98 6.67 -19.15
C ILE A 281 10.96 5.90 -20.03
N ARG A 282 12.00 5.33 -19.40
CA ARG A 282 13.09 4.63 -20.09
C ARG A 282 13.56 3.45 -19.26
N LEU A 283 14.02 2.38 -19.92
CA LEU A 283 14.63 1.26 -19.20
C LEU A 283 15.94 1.71 -18.54
N TYR A 284 16.05 1.49 -17.23
CA TYR A 284 17.28 1.73 -16.48
C TYR A 284 18.10 0.45 -16.38
N TYR A 285 17.52 -0.58 -15.77
CA TYR A 285 18.12 -1.89 -15.62
C TYR A 285 17.03 -2.96 -15.62
N ALA A 286 17.25 -4.12 -16.21
CA ALA A 286 16.39 -5.28 -16.04
C ALA A 286 17.24 -6.51 -15.78
N LYS A 287 16.75 -7.42 -14.95
CA LYS A 287 17.36 -8.73 -14.79
C LYS A 287 16.29 -9.80 -14.85
N ALA A 288 16.67 -10.94 -15.41
CA ALA A 288 15.97 -12.19 -15.25
C ALA A 288 16.80 -13.08 -14.29
N ASN A 289 16.17 -13.63 -13.26
CA ASN A 289 16.82 -14.60 -12.39
C ASN A 289 17.03 -15.90 -13.18
N THR A 290 18.25 -16.42 -13.17
CA THR A 290 18.60 -17.71 -13.78
C THR A 290 18.47 -18.81 -12.73
N PHE A 291 17.25 -19.06 -12.23
CA PHE A 291 17.01 -20.30 -11.50
C PHE A 291 16.71 -21.41 -12.49
N ASP A 292 17.16 -22.62 -12.15
CA ASP A 292 17.05 -23.84 -12.95
C ASP A 292 15.63 -24.01 -13.50
N ASP A 293 15.48 -24.33 -14.79
CA ASP A 293 14.22 -24.40 -15.56
C ASP A 293 13.13 -25.32 -14.93
N ASN A 294 13.48 -26.06 -13.87
CA ASN A 294 12.66 -27.01 -13.16
C ASN A 294 11.71 -26.42 -12.09
N HIS A 295 11.81 -25.13 -11.75
CA HIS A 295 10.94 -24.50 -10.75
C HIS A 295 10.03 -23.43 -11.36
N THR A 296 8.87 -23.86 -11.88
CA THR A 296 7.91 -23.01 -12.59
C THR A 296 7.23 -21.92 -11.74
N ASP A 297 7.38 -21.98 -10.42
CA ASP A 297 6.64 -21.12 -9.47
C ASP A 297 7.50 -20.01 -8.83
N GLN A 298 8.77 -19.85 -9.24
CA GLN A 298 9.64 -18.81 -8.68
C GLN A 298 9.64 -17.54 -9.53
N PRO A 299 9.71 -16.34 -8.91
CA PRO A 299 9.74 -15.10 -9.65
C PRO A 299 11.04 -14.95 -10.46
N VAL A 300 10.87 -14.48 -11.68
CA VAL A 300 11.82 -14.67 -12.77
C VAL A 300 12.54 -13.39 -13.14
N GLY A 301 12.19 -12.22 -12.59
CA GLY A 301 12.94 -11.01 -12.87
C GLY A 301 12.51 -9.77 -12.11
N LYS A 302 13.28 -8.70 -12.25
CA LYS A 302 12.98 -7.39 -11.67
C LYS A 302 13.45 -6.29 -12.63
N ILE A 303 12.68 -5.22 -12.73
CA ILE A 303 12.92 -4.13 -13.69
C ILE A 303 13.01 -2.80 -12.94
N TRP A 304 13.97 -1.98 -13.35
CA TRP A 304 14.18 -0.60 -12.93
C TRP A 304 14.04 0.33 -14.12
N MET A 305 13.45 1.50 -13.88
CA MET A 305 13.13 2.47 -14.93
C MET A 305 13.50 3.87 -14.48
N GLU A 306 14.00 4.66 -15.42
CA GLU A 306 14.11 6.11 -15.27
C GLU A 306 12.75 6.72 -15.62
N VAL A 307 12.26 7.61 -14.77
CA VAL A 307 11.03 8.36 -15.01
C VAL A 307 11.32 9.84 -14.83
N ASP A 308 11.15 10.61 -15.89
CA ASP A 308 11.16 12.06 -15.80
C ASP A 308 9.92 12.48 -15.02
N ASN A 309 10.14 13.13 -13.88
CA ASN A 309 9.07 13.53 -12.98
C ASN A 309 8.29 14.71 -13.58
N ILE A 310 7.30 14.39 -14.42
CA ILE A 310 6.42 15.39 -15.04
C ILE A 310 5.16 15.68 -14.22
N ALA A 311 4.77 14.83 -13.26
CA ALA A 311 3.74 15.18 -12.27
C ALA A 311 3.90 14.34 -11.01
N PHE A 312 3.24 14.75 -9.92
CA PHE A 312 3.26 13.97 -8.69
C PHE A 312 2.27 12.81 -8.71
N GLU A 313 1.02 13.03 -9.13
CA GLU A 313 0.06 11.93 -9.33
C GLU A 313 0.40 11.19 -10.63
N LYS A 314 1.01 10.02 -10.47
CA LYS A 314 1.46 9.21 -11.59
C LYS A 314 1.41 7.74 -11.26
N VAL A 315 1.25 6.92 -12.29
CA VAL A 315 1.32 5.46 -12.20
C VAL A 315 2.46 4.99 -13.07
N VAL A 316 3.45 4.37 -12.45
CA VAL A 316 4.55 3.69 -13.14
C VAL A 316 4.31 2.19 -13.05
N SER A 317 4.42 1.50 -14.17
CA SER A 317 4.14 0.07 -14.26
C SER A 317 4.90 -0.57 -15.41
N VAL A 318 4.97 -1.89 -15.39
CA VAL A 318 5.49 -2.70 -16.49
C VAL A 318 4.39 -3.63 -16.95
N GLU A 319 4.18 -3.72 -18.25
CA GLU A 319 3.37 -4.79 -18.82
C GLU A 319 4.31 -5.90 -19.29
N CYS A 320 4.12 -7.10 -18.75
CA CYS A 320 4.92 -8.27 -19.07
C CYS A 320 4.06 -9.28 -19.83
N ARG A 321 4.66 -9.98 -20.78
CA ARG A 321 4.03 -11.10 -21.47
C ARG A 321 4.29 -12.39 -20.70
N ASP A 322 3.22 -13.10 -20.35
CA ASP A 322 3.28 -14.35 -19.61
C ASP A 322 3.30 -15.58 -20.53
N ARG A 323 3.38 -16.79 -19.97
CA ARG A 323 3.48 -18.07 -20.70
C ARG A 323 2.32 -18.32 -21.66
N ASP A 324 1.13 -17.90 -21.28
CA ASP A 324 -0.08 -17.98 -22.12
C ASP A 324 -0.11 -16.92 -23.24
N GLY A 325 0.93 -16.09 -23.32
CA GLY A 325 1.05 -15.02 -24.29
C GLY A 325 0.25 -13.77 -23.92
N ALA A 326 -0.50 -13.77 -22.81
CA ALA A 326 -1.27 -12.62 -22.36
C ALA A 326 -0.36 -11.58 -21.68
N TRP A 327 -0.73 -10.31 -21.86
CA TRP A 327 -0.06 -9.18 -21.23
C TRP A 327 -0.68 -8.91 -19.87
N ARG A 328 0.15 -8.89 -18.83
CA ARG A 328 -0.24 -8.58 -17.44
C ARG A 328 0.51 -7.35 -16.96
N ARG A 329 -0.19 -6.47 -16.25
CA ARG A 329 0.37 -5.21 -15.73
C ARG A 329 0.82 -5.39 -14.29
N TYR A 330 2.06 -5.00 -14.02
CA TYR A 330 2.69 -5.03 -12.70
C TYR A 330 3.07 -3.62 -12.29
N PRO A 331 2.70 -3.18 -11.08
CA PRO A 331 3.05 -1.84 -10.61
C PRO A 331 4.55 -1.76 -10.32
N ALA A 332 5.08 -0.55 -10.45
CA ALA A 332 6.40 -0.20 -9.98
C ALA A 332 6.32 0.88 -8.90
N PHE A 333 7.36 0.93 -8.08
CA PHE A 333 7.43 1.78 -6.90
C PHE A 333 8.67 2.67 -6.97
N PHE A 334 8.50 3.90 -6.52
CA PHE A 334 9.60 4.85 -6.40
C PHE A 334 10.68 4.33 -5.46
N GLU A 335 11.93 4.34 -5.91
CA GLU A 335 13.11 3.96 -5.13
C GLU A 335 13.86 5.20 -4.62
N ARG A 336 14.30 6.06 -5.55
CA ARG A 336 15.09 7.27 -5.24
C ARG A 336 15.14 8.23 -6.44
N PHE A 337 15.69 9.42 -6.24
CA PHE A 337 16.07 10.31 -7.35
C PHE A 337 17.45 9.90 -7.91
N LEU A 338 17.60 9.84 -9.24
CA LEU A 338 18.89 9.61 -9.91
C LEU A 338 19.66 10.92 -10.08
N SER A 339 18.94 11.95 -10.51
CA SER A 339 19.39 13.32 -10.64
C SER A 339 18.26 14.23 -10.21
N HIS A 340 18.47 15.53 -10.29
CA HIS A 340 17.33 16.45 -10.26
C HIS A 340 16.30 15.94 -11.29
N GLY A 341 15.01 15.88 -10.90
CA GLY A 341 13.83 15.61 -11.74
C GLY A 341 13.76 14.30 -12.51
N THR A 342 14.71 13.40 -12.33
CA THR A 342 14.63 12.02 -12.84
C THR A 342 14.58 11.06 -11.65
N GLU A 343 13.53 10.26 -11.63
CA GLU A 343 13.23 9.29 -10.59
C GLU A 343 13.63 7.88 -11.04
N LEU A 344 14.14 7.09 -10.10
CA LEU A 344 14.31 5.65 -10.25
C LEU A 344 13.08 4.96 -9.69
N TRP A 345 12.45 4.14 -10.51
CA TRP A 345 11.32 3.29 -10.13
C TRP A 345 11.66 1.82 -10.34
N ALA A 346 11.09 0.91 -9.55
CA ALA A 346 11.35 -0.51 -9.67
C ALA A 346 10.10 -1.35 -9.44
N THR A 347 9.96 -2.46 -10.18
CA THR A 347 8.96 -3.49 -9.89
C THR A 347 9.31 -4.24 -8.62
N THR A 348 8.37 -4.99 -8.04
CA THR A 348 8.74 -6.13 -7.19
C THR A 348 9.36 -7.24 -8.04
N GLU A 349 9.73 -8.35 -7.41
CA GLU A 349 10.02 -9.57 -8.15
C GLU A 349 8.81 -9.98 -9.00
N LEU A 350 9.05 -10.26 -10.28
CA LEU A 350 8.02 -10.48 -11.32
C LEU A 350 7.79 -11.99 -11.51
N PRO A 351 6.57 -12.50 -11.28
CA PRO A 351 6.24 -13.91 -11.46
C PRO A 351 5.82 -14.19 -12.90
N VAL A 352 6.72 -14.00 -13.86
CA VAL A 352 6.41 -14.09 -15.31
C VAL A 352 7.39 -15.02 -16.03
N ALA A 353 7.05 -15.46 -17.22
CA ALA A 353 7.89 -16.38 -17.98
C ALA A 353 9.30 -15.85 -18.29
N HIS A 354 10.28 -16.76 -18.31
CA HIS A 354 11.57 -16.52 -18.94
C HIS A 354 11.47 -16.83 -20.45
N PRO A 355 12.14 -16.05 -21.34
CA PRO A 355 12.82 -14.78 -21.07
C PRO A 355 11.84 -13.65 -20.78
N LEU A 356 12.26 -12.70 -19.95
CA LEU A 356 11.43 -11.60 -19.49
C LEU A 356 11.09 -10.70 -20.68
N THR A 357 9.84 -10.74 -21.13
CA THR A 357 9.35 -9.92 -22.25
C THR A 357 8.40 -8.84 -21.74
N PHE A 358 8.72 -7.57 -21.99
CA PHE A 358 8.00 -6.47 -21.35
C PHE A 358 8.03 -5.13 -22.10
N ARG A 359 7.15 -4.22 -21.67
CA ARG A 359 7.14 -2.80 -22.03
C ARG A 359 6.87 -1.94 -20.82
N LEU A 360 7.44 -0.74 -20.80
CA LEU A 360 7.32 0.19 -19.69
C LEU A 360 6.12 1.10 -19.90
N CYS A 361 5.40 1.40 -18.82
CA CYS A 361 4.18 2.18 -18.86
C CYS A 361 4.22 3.27 -17.80
N TYR A 362 3.99 4.50 -18.23
CA TYR A 362 3.90 5.68 -17.38
C TYR A 362 2.61 6.42 -17.69
N GLU A 363 1.74 6.56 -16.69
CA GLU A 363 0.45 7.23 -16.80
C GLU A 363 0.40 8.44 -15.88
N VAL A 364 -0.03 9.58 -16.42
CA VAL A 364 -0.04 10.87 -15.74
C VAL A 364 -1.07 11.79 -16.39
N ASP A 365 -1.89 12.47 -15.59
CA ASP A 365 -2.93 13.38 -16.07
C ASP A 365 -3.88 12.79 -17.14
N GLY A 366 -4.09 11.46 -17.12
CA GLY A 366 -4.90 10.73 -18.10
C GLY A 366 -4.16 10.35 -19.40
N GLU A 367 -2.94 10.84 -19.59
CA GLU A 367 -2.07 10.47 -20.70
C GLU A 367 -1.25 9.21 -20.38
N ARG A 368 -0.97 8.41 -21.42
CA ARG A 368 -0.22 7.16 -21.28
C ARG A 368 1.00 7.14 -22.22
N TYR A 369 2.18 7.05 -21.62
CA TYR A 369 3.46 6.91 -22.29
C TYR A 369 3.92 5.46 -22.21
N ILE A 370 4.30 4.89 -23.36
CA ILE A 370 4.80 3.51 -23.45
C ILE A 370 6.20 3.53 -24.06
N ASP A 371 7.16 2.97 -23.35
CA ASP A 371 8.45 2.59 -23.93
C ASP A 371 8.43 1.09 -24.23
N ASN A 372 8.35 0.78 -25.52
CA ASN A 372 8.36 -0.57 -26.07
C ASN A 372 9.60 -0.83 -26.94
N ASN A 373 10.72 -0.17 -26.65
CA ASN A 373 11.98 -0.39 -27.36
C ASN A 373 11.83 -0.25 -28.89
N HIS A 374 11.29 0.89 -29.34
CA HIS A 374 11.00 1.15 -30.76
C HIS A 374 10.15 0.05 -31.43
N GLN A 375 9.06 -0.35 -30.77
CA GLN A 375 8.11 -1.39 -31.23
C GLN A 375 8.63 -2.83 -31.26
N ARG A 376 9.75 -3.11 -30.56
CA ARG A 376 10.31 -4.47 -30.50
C ARG A 376 10.03 -5.20 -29.19
N ASP A 377 9.50 -4.47 -28.21
CA ASP A 377 9.45 -4.86 -26.80
C ASP A 377 10.85 -5.14 -26.23
N TYR A 378 10.98 -5.12 -24.91
CA TYR A 378 12.21 -5.56 -24.26
C TYR A 378 12.15 -7.07 -24.07
N VAL A 379 13.22 -7.77 -24.45
CA VAL A 379 13.40 -9.21 -24.19
C VAL A 379 14.72 -9.40 -23.45
N VAL A 380 14.64 -9.85 -22.21
CA VAL A 380 15.76 -9.91 -21.28
C VAL A 380 15.92 -11.34 -20.77
N SER A 381 16.95 -12.02 -21.27
CA SER A 381 17.33 -13.39 -20.83
C SER A 381 18.50 -13.39 -19.83
N LYS A 382 19.26 -12.29 -19.76
CA LYS A 382 20.30 -12.02 -18.76
C LYS A 382 20.18 -10.56 -18.34
N GLY A 383 20.91 -10.11 -17.31
CA GLY A 383 20.92 -8.68 -16.95
C GLY A 383 21.09 -7.76 -18.17
N LEU A 384 20.39 -6.63 -18.19
CA LEU A 384 20.45 -5.60 -19.23
C LEU A 384 20.50 -4.22 -18.56
N LEU A 385 21.66 -3.56 -18.63
CA LEU A 385 21.92 -2.26 -18.01
C LEU A 385 22.10 -1.15 -19.04
N ILE A 386 21.10 -0.26 -19.15
CA ILE A 386 21.09 0.86 -20.09
C ILE A 386 21.39 2.18 -19.38
N GLY A 387 20.80 2.42 -18.21
CA GLY A 387 20.85 3.71 -17.49
C GLY A 387 22.26 4.26 -17.29
N ALA A 388 22.42 5.59 -17.27
CA ALA A 388 23.74 6.24 -17.37
C ALA A 388 24.63 6.10 -16.11
N THR A 389 24.07 5.64 -14.99
CA THR A 389 24.82 5.53 -13.73
C THR A 389 25.85 4.41 -13.77
N GLU A 390 27.01 4.67 -13.19
CA GLU A 390 28.14 3.76 -13.23
C GLU A 390 28.04 2.59 -12.24
N TYR A 391 27.11 2.65 -11.29
CA TYR A 391 26.95 1.66 -10.24
C TYR A 391 25.51 1.56 -9.74
N ILE A 392 24.98 0.34 -9.67
CA ILE A 392 23.61 0.04 -9.25
C ILE A 392 23.65 -1.13 -8.27
N VAL A 393 22.83 -1.06 -7.21
CA VAL A 393 22.65 -2.16 -6.24
C VAL A 393 21.21 -2.68 -6.33
N PRO A 394 20.90 -3.59 -7.27
CA PRO A 394 19.52 -3.91 -7.58
C PRO A 394 18.77 -4.66 -6.48
N THR A 395 19.40 -5.49 -5.64
CA THR A 395 18.62 -6.27 -4.66
C THR A 395 19.32 -6.38 -3.32
N LYS A 396 18.52 -6.22 -2.26
CA LYS A 396 18.89 -6.38 -0.85
C LYS A 396 17.73 -7.11 -0.20
N GLN A 397 17.69 -8.42 -0.37
CA GLN A 397 16.61 -9.25 0.16
C GLN A 397 17.07 -9.92 1.44
N LEU A 398 16.28 -9.81 2.49
CA LEU A 398 16.51 -10.51 3.74
C LEU A 398 15.43 -11.59 3.87
N ILE A 399 15.81 -12.85 3.71
CA ILE A 399 14.90 -14.00 3.77
C ILE A 399 15.08 -14.68 5.12
N GLN A 400 13.98 -14.92 5.84
CA GLN A 400 14.02 -15.71 7.06
C GLN A 400 13.86 -17.20 6.74
N LEU A 401 14.84 -18.01 7.15
CA LEU A 401 14.82 -19.46 7.03
C LEU A 401 15.01 -20.05 8.43
N GLY A 402 13.89 -20.47 9.05
CA GLY A 402 13.88 -20.91 10.45
C GLY A 402 14.22 -19.77 11.42
N THR A 403 15.29 -19.94 12.20
CA THR A 403 15.77 -18.95 13.19
C THR A 403 16.84 -18.01 12.65
N GLN A 404 17.29 -18.21 11.40
CA GLN A 404 18.33 -17.42 10.77
C GLN A 404 17.77 -16.55 9.65
N TYR A 405 18.40 -15.40 9.43
CA TYR A 405 18.15 -14.57 8.27
C TYR A 405 19.26 -14.79 7.25
N THR A 406 18.96 -14.70 5.96
CA THR A 406 19.97 -14.68 4.91
C THR A 406 19.81 -13.40 4.10
N LEU A 407 20.87 -12.59 4.07
CA LEU A 407 20.95 -11.39 3.24
C LEU A 407 21.49 -11.77 1.86
N PHE A 408 20.69 -11.49 0.84
CA PHE A 408 21.09 -11.56 -0.56
C PHE A 408 21.28 -10.15 -1.09
N VAL A 409 22.49 -9.87 -1.56
CA VAL A 409 22.82 -8.64 -2.25
C VAL A 409 23.23 -8.97 -3.67
N GLU A 410 22.69 -8.24 -4.62
CA GLU A 410 23.26 -8.18 -5.97
C GLU A 410 23.53 -6.73 -6.35
N LEU A 411 24.53 -6.54 -7.19
CA LEU A 411 24.91 -5.27 -7.77
C LEU A 411 25.32 -5.42 -9.23
N ALA A 412 25.10 -4.36 -10.02
CA ALA A 412 25.62 -4.21 -11.36
C ALA A 412 26.54 -2.97 -11.40
N CYS A 413 27.74 -3.14 -11.94
CA CYS A 413 28.81 -2.15 -11.87
C CYS A 413 29.41 -1.89 -13.26
N ARG A 414 29.32 -0.67 -13.74
CA ARG A 414 29.92 -0.16 -14.99
C ARG A 414 31.25 0.57 -14.74
N LEU A 415 31.66 0.73 -13.48
CA LEU A 415 32.99 1.26 -13.17
C LEU A 415 34.07 0.36 -13.78
N LYS A 416 34.98 0.98 -14.52
CA LYS A 416 36.15 0.29 -15.07
C LYS A 416 37.10 -0.10 -13.94
N ASP A 417 37.85 -1.17 -14.18
CA ASP A 417 38.95 -1.64 -13.33
C ASP A 417 38.55 -2.06 -11.90
N VAL A 418 37.27 -2.32 -11.63
CA VAL A 418 36.83 -2.84 -10.34
C VAL A 418 37.28 -4.30 -10.18
N ALA A 419 38.19 -4.52 -9.24
CA ALA A 419 38.75 -5.82 -8.90
C ALA A 419 38.01 -6.54 -7.78
N LYS A 420 37.48 -5.76 -6.84
CA LYS A 420 36.94 -6.26 -5.58
C LYS A 420 35.87 -5.32 -5.07
N ILE A 421 34.80 -5.90 -4.54
CA ILE A 421 33.74 -5.17 -3.86
C ILE A 421 33.53 -5.76 -2.48
N ASP A 422 33.63 -4.90 -1.47
CA ASP A 422 33.39 -5.23 -0.06
C ASP A 422 32.07 -4.64 0.40
N CYS A 423 31.24 -5.47 1.04
CA CYS A 423 29.98 -5.10 1.65
C CYS A 423 30.13 -5.09 3.18
N TYR A 424 29.83 -3.96 3.81
CA TYR A 424 29.74 -3.85 5.26
C TYR A 424 28.27 -3.85 5.66
N VAL A 425 27.88 -4.71 6.60
CA VAL A 425 26.49 -4.90 7.01
C VAL A 425 26.30 -4.38 8.44
N GLY A 426 25.36 -3.45 8.63
CA GLY A 426 25.15 -2.77 9.91
C GLY A 426 26.40 -1.99 10.35
N ASP A 427 26.73 -2.11 11.64
CA ASP A 427 27.91 -1.50 12.26
C ASP A 427 29.09 -2.48 12.36
N ALA A 428 29.03 -3.61 11.63
CA ALA A 428 30.08 -4.62 11.68
C ALA A 428 31.44 -4.04 11.20
N PRO A 429 32.54 -4.27 11.94
CA PRO A 429 33.84 -3.70 11.61
C PRO A 429 34.50 -4.37 10.40
N ALA A 430 34.18 -5.64 10.13
CA ALA A 430 34.77 -6.42 9.04
C ALA A 430 33.85 -6.43 7.79
N PRO A 431 34.40 -6.28 6.57
CA PRO A 431 33.63 -6.41 5.35
C PRO A 431 33.40 -7.87 4.96
N HIS A 432 32.40 -8.07 4.10
CA HIS A 432 32.16 -9.30 3.36
C HIS A 432 32.43 -9.05 1.88
N THR A 433 33.38 -9.79 1.31
CA THR A 433 33.74 -9.65 -0.11
C THR A 433 32.68 -10.30 -0.99
N MET A 434 32.26 -9.58 -2.02
CA MET A 434 31.27 -10.04 -2.99
C MET A 434 31.92 -10.87 -4.09
N SER A 435 31.16 -11.81 -4.66
CA SER A 435 31.60 -12.66 -5.77
C SER A 435 31.07 -12.11 -7.08
N GLN A 436 31.93 -11.98 -8.09
CA GLN A 436 31.49 -11.59 -9.44
C GLN A 436 30.71 -12.75 -10.07
N THR A 437 29.49 -12.47 -10.53
CA THR A 437 28.56 -13.47 -11.10
C THR A 437 28.40 -13.34 -12.62
N GLN A 438 28.65 -12.15 -13.18
CA GLN A 438 28.58 -11.91 -14.62
C GLN A 438 29.66 -10.92 -15.05
N ASN A 439 30.20 -11.12 -16.25
CA ASN A 439 31.05 -10.16 -16.94
C ASN A 439 30.44 -9.89 -18.32
N ALA A 440 29.90 -8.69 -18.53
CA ALA A 440 29.42 -8.22 -19.82
C ALA A 440 30.41 -7.17 -20.38
N GLU A 441 30.28 -6.83 -21.65
CA GLU A 441 31.19 -5.88 -22.33
C GLU A 441 31.24 -4.52 -21.62
N ASP A 442 30.08 -4.03 -21.16
CA ASP A 442 29.93 -2.69 -20.58
C ASP A 442 29.71 -2.66 -19.06
N TYR A 443 29.59 -3.82 -18.37
CA TYR A 443 29.40 -3.87 -16.92
C TYR A 443 29.62 -5.28 -16.33
N THR A 444 29.80 -5.35 -15.01
CA THR A 444 29.94 -6.59 -14.23
C THR A 444 28.81 -6.74 -13.22
N CYS A 445 28.39 -7.97 -12.93
CA CYS A 445 27.46 -8.27 -11.82
C CYS A 445 28.21 -8.91 -10.66
N TRP A 446 27.81 -8.58 -9.44
CA TRP A 446 28.37 -9.16 -8.23
C TRP A 446 27.27 -9.52 -7.25
N ALA A 447 27.48 -10.60 -6.51
CA ALA A 447 26.53 -11.11 -5.54
C ALA A 447 27.19 -11.39 -4.18
N LEU A 448 26.38 -11.30 -3.14
CA LEU A 448 26.72 -11.71 -1.79
C LEU A 448 25.52 -12.44 -1.20
N GLN A 449 25.77 -13.63 -0.66
CA GLN A 449 24.83 -14.35 0.19
C GLN A 449 25.47 -14.46 1.57
N LEU A 450 24.82 -13.86 2.57
CA LEU A 450 25.36 -13.78 3.92
C LEU A 450 24.32 -14.25 4.94
N PRO A 451 24.55 -15.36 5.66
CA PRO A 451 23.73 -15.72 6.80
C PRO A 451 23.95 -14.72 7.94
N LEU A 452 22.85 -14.28 8.55
CA LEU A 452 22.80 -13.32 9.64
C LEU A 452 22.06 -13.93 10.83
N THR A 453 22.63 -13.76 12.02
CA THR A 453 22.02 -14.15 13.29
C THR A 453 20.97 -13.15 13.79
N GLN A 454 21.00 -11.92 13.27
CA GLN A 454 20.07 -10.83 13.59
C GLN A 454 19.75 -10.01 12.35
N THR A 455 18.62 -9.30 12.38
CA THR A 455 18.25 -8.38 11.30
C THR A 455 19.26 -7.24 11.15
N ALA A 456 19.64 -6.92 9.91
CA ALA A 456 20.46 -5.76 9.60
C ALA A 456 19.62 -4.69 8.92
N LYS A 457 19.75 -3.43 9.35
CA LYS A 457 18.95 -2.30 8.82
C LYS A 457 19.56 -1.66 7.57
N GLN A 458 20.87 -1.81 7.38
CA GLN A 458 21.61 -1.13 6.33
C GLN A 458 22.89 -1.86 5.94
N CYS A 459 23.40 -1.56 4.75
CA CYS A 459 24.73 -1.94 4.31
C CYS A 459 25.42 -0.80 3.55
N ARG A 460 26.74 -0.87 3.42
CA ARG A 460 27.55 0.04 2.58
C ARG A 460 28.57 -0.75 1.77
N PHE A 461 28.97 -0.20 0.63
CA PHE A 461 29.88 -0.85 -0.30
C PHE A 461 31.15 -0.04 -0.48
N ARG A 462 32.28 -0.73 -0.62
CA ARG A 462 33.56 -0.17 -1.04
C ARG A 462 34.10 -0.97 -2.21
N LEU A 463 34.55 -0.26 -3.22
CA LEU A 463 35.04 -0.83 -4.46
C LEU A 463 36.53 -0.56 -4.56
N TYR A 464 37.29 -1.54 -5.04
CA TYR A 464 38.74 -1.45 -5.14
C TYR A 464 39.22 -1.79 -6.54
N ASP A 465 40.26 -1.11 -6.99
CA ASP A 465 40.97 -1.44 -8.22
C ASP A 465 41.92 -2.65 -8.04
N HIS A 466 42.58 -3.08 -9.12
CA HIS A 466 43.55 -4.19 -9.06
C HIS A 466 44.79 -3.91 -8.20
N SER A 467 45.05 -2.63 -7.88
CA SER A 467 46.15 -2.20 -7.01
C SER A 467 45.74 -2.09 -5.53
N GLY A 468 44.45 -2.30 -5.22
CA GLY A 468 43.90 -2.18 -3.89
C GLY A 468 43.50 -0.76 -3.48
N ASN A 469 43.48 0.21 -4.41
CA ASN A 469 43.01 1.56 -4.12
C ASN A 469 41.47 1.60 -4.12
N GLU A 470 40.89 2.32 -3.15
CA GLU A 470 39.44 2.52 -3.09
C GLU A 470 38.97 3.46 -4.20
N LEU A 471 38.03 3.00 -5.02
CA LEU A 471 37.40 3.76 -6.09
C LEU A 471 36.25 4.58 -5.50
N ALA A 472 36.54 5.79 -5.05
CA ALA A 472 35.54 6.71 -4.50
C ALA A 472 34.77 7.44 -5.62
N LYS A 473 33.43 7.52 -5.50
CA LYS A 473 32.58 8.38 -6.35
C LYS A 473 31.52 9.11 -5.55
N ASP A 474 31.30 10.37 -5.92
CA ASP A 474 30.29 11.25 -5.30
C ASP A 474 28.84 10.80 -5.53
N HIS A 475 28.61 9.81 -6.39
CA HIS A 475 27.30 9.49 -6.97
C HIS A 475 26.65 8.20 -6.44
N TYR A 476 27.26 7.49 -5.48
CA TYR A 476 26.61 6.34 -4.83
C TYR A 476 26.39 6.59 -3.33
N PRO A 477 25.20 6.23 -2.78
CA PRO A 477 24.90 6.39 -1.36
C PRO A 477 25.96 5.79 -0.44
N ILE A 478 26.29 6.52 0.63
CA ILE A 478 27.20 6.04 1.68
C ILE A 478 26.57 4.84 2.41
N GLN A 479 25.25 4.78 2.52
CA GLN A 479 24.50 3.71 3.16
C GLN A 479 23.24 3.36 2.37
N TYR A 480 22.93 2.07 2.32
CA TYR A 480 21.76 1.51 1.67
C TYR A 480 20.87 0.84 2.71
N PRO A 481 19.57 1.19 2.79
CA PRO A 481 18.65 0.49 3.67
C PRO A 481 18.43 -0.95 3.18
N ILE A 482 18.23 -1.86 4.14
CA ILE A 482 17.82 -3.24 3.90
C ILE A 482 16.35 -3.36 4.30
N MET A 483 15.51 -3.71 3.33
CA MET A 483 14.10 -3.98 3.58
C MET A 483 13.99 -5.24 4.44
N GLN A 484 13.32 -5.11 5.58
CA GLN A 484 13.04 -6.25 6.45
C GLN A 484 11.94 -7.11 5.82
N PRO A 485 11.98 -8.44 5.96
CA PRO A 485 10.85 -9.27 5.57
C PRO A 485 9.62 -8.81 6.34
N LEU A 486 8.47 -8.77 5.67
CA LEU A 486 7.18 -8.56 6.32
C LEU A 486 6.99 -9.70 7.32
N SER A 487 6.98 -9.35 8.61
CA SER A 487 6.77 -10.27 9.74
C SER A 487 5.39 -10.88 9.74
#